data_AF-A0A2E8EEP4-F1
#
_entry.id   AF-A0A2E8EEP4-F1
#
_cell.length_a   1.000
_cell.length_b   1.000
_cell.length_c   1.000
_cell.angle_alpha   90.00
_cell.angle_beta   90.00
_cell.angle_gamma   90.00
#
_symmetry.space_group_name_H-M   'P 1'
#
loop_
_entity.id
_entity.type
_entity.pdbx_description
1 polymer ?
#
loop_
_entity_poly.entity_id
_entity_poly.type
_entity_poly.pdbx_seq_one_letter_code
_entity_poly.pdbx_strand_id
1 'polypeptide(L)'
;CTDGRSPLMSKLIKEHIQVHITEKDVLGVDLQDYSRNIAKMKIPGQGNRRDALYKVAKDPYVQSSLAKGNLPEAKVRAMEVLEAFQESAGTLSESKGE
;
A
#
# COMPACT_ATOMS: atom_id res chain seq x y z
N CYS A 1 23.05 -1.51 7.80
CA CYS A 1 22.77 -1.30 9.24
C CYS A 1 24.07 -1.42 10.02
N THR A 2 24.41 -0.38 10.80
CA THR A 2 25.69 -0.10 11.50
C THR A 2 26.95 0.22 10.66
N ASP A 3 26.91 0.21 9.33
CA ASP A 3 28.08 0.46 8.46
C ASP A 3 29.34 -0.32 8.87
N GLY A 4 29.18 -1.56 9.32
CA GLY A 4 30.29 -2.43 9.73
C GLY A 4 30.87 -2.11 11.12
N ARG A 5 30.33 -1.13 11.85
CA ARG A 5 30.86 -0.72 13.17
C ARG A 5 30.55 -1.70 14.29
N SER A 6 29.44 -2.44 14.21
CA SER A 6 29.13 -3.47 15.22
C SER A 6 28.19 -4.54 14.65
N PRO A 7 28.73 -5.72 14.30
CA PRO A 7 27.93 -6.88 13.90
C PRO A 7 26.90 -7.28 14.97
N LEU A 8 27.26 -7.18 16.25
CA LEU A 8 26.38 -7.49 17.38
C LEU A 8 25.17 -6.55 17.41
N MET A 9 25.37 -5.23 17.25
CA MET A 9 24.27 -4.27 17.23
C MET A 9 23.36 -4.46 16.02
N SER A 10 23.91 -4.79 14.84
CA SER A 10 23.08 -5.15 13.68
C SER A 10 22.17 -6.34 13.96
N LYS A 11 22.66 -7.35 14.71
CA LYS A 11 21.88 -8.53 15.10
C LYS A 11 20.75 -8.15 16.07
N LEU A 12 21.06 -7.41 17.13
CA LEU A 12 20.07 -6.97 18.13
C LEU A 12 18.96 -6.09 17.52
N ILE A 13 19.30 -5.18 16.60
CA ILE A 13 18.30 -4.35 15.89
C ILE A 13 17.40 -5.23 15.03
N LYS A 14 17.97 -6.21 14.32
CA LYS A 14 17.20 -7.14 13.50
C LYS A 14 16.25 -7.98 14.34
N GLU A 15 16.71 -8.49 15.48
CA GLU A 15 15.88 -9.23 16.44
C GLU A 15 14.74 -8.35 16.97
N HIS A 16 15.04 -7.10 17.33
CA HIS A 16 14.02 -6.16 17.82
C HIS A 16 12.94 -5.89 16.77
N ILE A 17 13.32 -5.68 15.51
CA ILE A 17 12.37 -5.50 14.40
C ILE A 17 11.53 -6.77 14.20
N GLN A 18 12.16 -7.94 14.16
CA GLN A 18 11.46 -9.22 13.93
C GLN A 18 10.39 -9.51 14.97
N VAL A 19 10.62 -9.17 16.24
CA VAL A 19 9.63 -9.35 17.31
C VAL A 19 8.38 -8.48 17.11
N HIS A 20 8.49 -7.38 16.36
CA HIS A 20 7.38 -6.46 16.11
C HIS A 20 6.72 -6.63 14.74
N ILE A 21 7.30 -7.42 13.82
CA ILE A 21 6.67 -7.73 12.53
C ILE A 21 5.55 -8.74 12.78
N THR A 22 4.33 -8.32 12.51
CA THR A 22 3.12 -9.12 12.65
C THR A 22 2.72 -9.76 11.33
N GLU A 23 1.86 -10.78 11.37
CA GLU A 23 1.27 -11.38 10.16
C GLU A 23 0.53 -10.33 9.32
N LYS A 24 -0.12 -9.37 9.97
CA LYS A 24 -0.74 -8.21 9.32
C LYS A 24 0.26 -7.42 8.46
N ASP A 25 1.50 -7.27 8.91
CA ASP A 25 2.53 -6.54 8.16
C ASP A 25 2.94 -7.30 6.90
N VAL A 26 3.07 -8.62 6.99
CA VAL A 26 3.35 -9.50 5.83
C VAL A 26 2.22 -9.40 4.80
N LEU A 27 0.97 -9.54 5.26
CA LEU A 27 -0.20 -9.39 4.39
C LEU A 27 -0.31 -7.97 3.81
N GLY A 28 0.12 -6.96 4.55
CA GLY A 28 0.20 -5.58 4.08
C GLY A 28 1.20 -5.40 2.94
N VAL A 29 2.33 -6.11 2.96
CA VAL A 29 3.30 -6.13 1.85
C VAL A 29 2.68 -6.75 0.60
N ASP A 30 2.03 -7.90 0.74
CA ASP A 30 1.37 -8.60 -0.38
C ASP A 30 0.24 -7.77 -0.99
N LEU A 31 -0.56 -7.11 -0.14
CA LEU A 31 -1.61 -6.21 -0.60
C LEU A 31 -1.01 -5.02 -1.36
N GLN A 32 0.07 -4.41 -0.85
CA GLN A 32 0.69 -3.26 -1.48
C GLN A 32 1.33 -3.61 -2.83
N ASP A 33 1.93 -4.78 -2.97
CA ASP A 33 2.44 -5.23 -4.27
C ASP A 33 1.30 -5.40 -5.30
N TYR A 34 0.21 -6.06 -4.88
CA TYR A 34 -1.01 -6.19 -5.67
C TYR A 34 -1.57 -4.82 -6.11
N SER A 35 -1.75 -3.90 -5.15
CA SER A 35 -2.27 -2.56 -5.43
C SER A 35 -1.35 -1.75 -6.36
N ARG A 36 -0.02 -1.88 -6.23
CA ARG A 36 0.95 -1.21 -7.12
C ARG A 36 0.81 -1.68 -8.56
N ASN A 37 0.64 -2.98 -8.78
CA ASN A 37 0.51 -3.54 -10.12
C ASN A 37 -0.75 -3.00 -10.81
N ILE A 38 -1.88 -2.92 -10.08
CA ILE A 38 -3.12 -2.32 -10.59
C ILE A 38 -2.97 -0.82 -10.84
N ALA A 39 -2.43 -0.08 -9.87
CA ALA A 39 -2.28 1.36 -9.99
C ALA A 39 -1.39 1.77 -11.17
N LYS A 40 -0.35 0.98 -11.49
CA LYS A 40 0.48 1.19 -12.69
C LYS A 40 -0.30 1.09 -14.00
N MET A 41 -1.27 0.17 -14.06
CA MET A 41 -2.09 -0.05 -15.26
C MET A 41 -3.22 0.98 -15.39
N LYS A 42 -3.86 1.34 -14.26
CA LYS A 42 -5.10 2.12 -14.25
C LYS A 42 -4.91 3.63 -14.03
N ILE A 43 -3.87 4.05 -13.30
CA ILE A 43 -3.71 5.43 -12.84
C ILE A 43 -2.50 6.08 -13.54
N PRO A 44 -2.73 7.02 -14.47
CA PRO A 44 -1.66 7.79 -15.08
C PRO A 44 -1.09 8.79 -14.07
N GLY A 45 0.22 9.05 -14.19
CA GLY A 45 0.94 9.98 -13.31
C GLY A 45 1.47 9.34 -12.03
N GLN A 46 2.74 9.60 -11.72
CA GLN A 46 3.42 9.03 -10.56
C GLN A 46 2.88 9.57 -9.23
N GLY A 47 2.54 10.86 -9.16
CA GLY A 47 1.96 11.49 -7.96
C GLY A 47 0.61 10.87 -7.60
N ASN A 48 -0.29 10.79 -8.59
CA ASN A 48 -1.61 10.19 -8.45
C ASN A 48 -1.54 8.73 -7.99
N ARG A 49 -0.63 7.93 -8.55
CA ARG A 49 -0.42 6.54 -8.10
C ARG A 49 0.01 6.48 -6.64
N ARG A 50 0.92 7.35 -6.20
CA ARG A 50 1.39 7.39 -4.82
C ARG A 50 0.23 7.72 -3.87
N ASP A 51 -0.57 8.71 -4.22
CA ASP A 51 -1.67 9.18 -3.38
C ASP A 51 -2.80 8.13 -3.30
N ALA A 52 -3.08 7.44 -4.41
CA ALA A 52 -4.01 6.31 -4.44
C ALA A 52 -3.55 5.15 -3.54
N LEU A 53 -2.26 4.77 -3.60
CA LEU A 53 -1.70 3.73 -2.74
C LEU A 53 -1.72 4.11 -1.26
N TYR A 54 -1.51 5.39 -0.93
CA TYR A 54 -1.66 5.90 0.43
C TYR A 54 -3.10 5.83 0.93
N LYS A 55 -4.10 6.09 0.07
CA LYS A 55 -5.51 5.92 0.41
C LYS A 55 -5.82 4.45 0.71
N VAL A 56 -5.38 3.52 -0.13
CA VAL A 56 -5.52 2.07 0.13
C VAL A 56 -4.88 1.69 1.46
N ALA A 57 -3.65 2.16 1.73
CA ALA A 57 -2.94 1.85 2.97
C ALA A 57 -3.67 2.36 4.22
N LYS A 58 -4.39 3.47 4.12
CA LYS A 58 -5.10 4.10 5.25
C LYS A 58 -6.59 3.75 5.31
N ASP A 59 -7.11 3.00 4.35
CA ASP A 59 -8.53 2.63 4.32
C ASP A 59 -8.85 1.76 5.55
N PRO A 60 -9.82 2.16 6.40
CA PRO A 60 -10.13 1.45 7.64
C PRO A 60 -10.59 0.01 7.39
N TYR A 61 -11.29 -0.24 6.28
CA TYR A 61 -11.78 -1.57 5.95
C TYR A 61 -10.63 -2.47 5.55
N VAL A 62 -9.72 -1.99 4.71
CA VAL A 62 -8.45 -2.67 4.39
C VAL A 62 -7.69 -3.02 5.66
N GLN A 63 -7.50 -2.04 6.55
CA GLN A 63 -6.80 -2.27 7.82
C GLN A 63 -7.49 -3.31 8.70
N SER A 64 -8.82 -3.35 8.71
CA SER A 64 -9.60 -4.32 9.46
C SER A 64 -9.52 -5.73 8.87
N SER A 65 -9.57 -5.88 7.53
CA SER A 65 -9.43 -7.17 6.86
C SER A 65 -8.03 -7.74 7.02
N LEU A 66 -6.98 -6.91 6.92
CA LEU A 66 -5.61 -7.34 7.20
C LEU A 66 -5.43 -7.77 8.66
N ALA A 67 -6.04 -7.06 9.62
CA ALA A 67 -6.01 -7.45 11.03
C ALA A 67 -6.73 -8.79 11.31
N LYS A 68 -7.68 -9.18 10.45
CA LYS A 68 -8.37 -10.48 10.50
C LYS A 68 -7.66 -11.58 9.70
N GLY A 69 -6.54 -11.30 9.06
CA GLY A 69 -5.86 -12.23 8.16
C GLY A 69 -6.56 -12.42 6.80
N ASN A 70 -7.57 -11.61 6.48
CA ASN A 70 -8.38 -11.77 5.27
C ASN A 70 -7.82 -10.96 4.09
N LEU A 71 -6.74 -11.46 3.48
CA LEU A 71 -6.13 -10.83 2.30
C LEU A 71 -7.07 -10.73 1.08
N PRO A 72 -7.89 -11.75 0.73
CA PRO A 72 -8.81 -11.65 -0.40
C PRO A 72 -9.77 -10.47 -0.30
N GLU A 73 -10.37 -10.26 0.87
CA GLU A 73 -11.29 -9.15 1.12
C GLU A 73 -10.58 -7.80 1.10
N ALA A 74 -9.37 -7.72 1.65
CA ALA A 74 -8.55 -6.51 1.56
C ALA A 74 -8.22 -6.15 0.10
N LYS A 75 -7.97 -7.14 -0.77
CA LYS A 75 -7.70 -6.93 -2.20
C LYS A 75 -8.92 -6.40 -2.95
N VAL A 76 -10.12 -6.92 -2.66
CA VAL A 76 -11.38 -6.41 -3.23
C VAL A 76 -11.55 -4.94 -2.86
N ARG A 77 -11.45 -4.61 -1.56
CA ARG A 77 -11.59 -3.23 -1.11
C ARG A 77 -10.52 -2.30 -1.70
N ALA A 78 -9.27 -2.76 -1.79
CA ALA A 78 -8.20 -1.98 -2.40
C ALA A 78 -8.49 -1.66 -3.87
N MET A 79 -9.08 -2.60 -4.61
CA MET A 79 -9.47 -2.39 -6.00
C MET A 79 -10.57 -1.32 -6.13
N GLU A 80 -11.61 -1.38 -5.30
CA GLU A 80 -12.67 -0.36 -5.26
C GLU A 80 -12.10 1.04 -4.99
N VAL A 81 -11.17 1.16 -4.03
CA VAL A 81 -10.53 2.44 -3.70
C VAL A 81 -9.71 2.98 -4.89
N LEU A 82 -8.99 2.11 -5.60
CA LEU A 82 -8.20 2.50 -6.78
C LEU A 82 -9.09 2.91 -7.95
N GLU A 83 -10.22 2.23 -8.15
CA GLU A 83 -11.20 2.55 -9.19
C GLU A 83 -11.90 3.88 -8.91
N ALA A 84 -12.38 4.09 -7.69
CA ALA A 84 -12.95 5.38 -7.27
C ALA A 84 -11.93 6.52 -7.42
N PHE A 85 -10.64 6.27 -7.18
CA PHE A 85 -9.60 7.26 -7.41
C PHE A 85 -9.45 7.61 -8.90
N GLN A 86 -9.45 6.61 -9.78
CA GLN A 86 -9.37 6.80 -11.22
C GLN A 86 -10.56 7.63 -11.74
N GLU A 87 -11.79 7.31 -11.31
CA GLU A 87 -13.00 8.05 -11.69
C GLU A 87 -12.93 9.51 -11.25
N SER A 88 -12.45 9.77 -10.03
CA SER A 88 -12.26 11.14 -9.53
C SER A 88 -11.15 11.92 -10.24
N ALA A 89 -10.21 11.25 -10.89
CA ALA A 89 -9.16 11.88 -11.68
C ALA A 89 -9.57 12.11 -13.15
N GLY A 90 -10.53 11.33 -13.68
CA GLY A 90 -11.07 11.46 -15.03
C GLY A 90 -11.97 12.69 -15.24
N THR A 91 -12.61 13.20 -14.18
CA THR A 91 -13.48 14.39 -14.26
C THR A 91 -12.74 15.73 -14.40
N LEU A 92 -11.41 15.73 -14.33
CA LEU A 92 -10.58 16.94 -14.55
C LEU A 92 -10.09 17.09 -16.00
N SER A 93 -10.36 16.13 -16.90
CA SER A 93 -9.96 16.22 -18.31
C SER A 93 -11.05 16.77 -19.26
N GLU A 94 -12.25 17.10 -18.78
CA GLU A 94 -13.35 17.61 -19.63
C GLU A 94 -13.56 19.15 -19.55
N SER A 95 -12.70 19.91 -18.84
CA SER A 95 -12.85 21.36 -18.67
C SER A 95 -11.66 22.20 -19.16
N LYS A 96 -11.01 21.78 -20.25
CA LYS A 96 -10.13 22.65 -21.05
C LYS A 96 -10.36 22.41 -22.53
N GLY A 97 -11.36 23.07 -23.07
CA GLY A 97 -11.70 23.02 -24.48
C GLY A 97 -12.80 24.00 -24.87
N GLU A 98 -12.61 25.28 -24.57
CA GLU A 98 -13.21 26.42 -25.29
C GLU A 98 -12.19 27.57 -25.34
#